data_AF-A0A8T6HJW0-F1
#
_entry.id   AF-A0A8T6HJW0-F1
#
_cell.length_a   1.000
_cell.length_b   1.000
_cell.length_c   1.000
_cell.angle_alpha   90.00
_cell.angle_beta   90.00
_cell.angle_gamma   90.00
#
_symmetry.space_group_name_H-M   'P 1'
#
loop_
_entity.id
_entity.type
_entity.pdbx_description
1 polymer ?
#
loop_
_entity_poly.entity_id
_entity_poly.type
_entity_poly.pdbx_seq_one_letter_code
_entity_poly.pdbx_strand_id
1 'polypeptide(L)'
;MPGAIAELRWNTGDDQLDGPWNPAGDHWLPAKREHVITAMTAAELQSDDPVAMAARWSEVLEIPVGSDSDGHPTVALDDATLRFVETTDGRGEGLGGLDVATVDRGHVVTTARHHELEVSEDESVVMLCGVRFRLV
;
A
#
# COMPACT_ATOMS: atom_id res chain seq x y z
N MET A 1 16.34 -12.20 5.93
CA MET A 1 14.93 -12.48 6.22
C MET A 1 14.11 -11.61 5.29
N PRO A 2 13.53 -12.16 4.20
CA PRO A 2 12.41 -11.50 3.53
C PRO A 2 11.23 -11.39 4.51
N GLY A 3 10.38 -10.39 4.31
CA GLY A 3 9.23 -10.12 5.17
C GLY A 3 8.86 -8.64 5.22
N ALA A 4 7.67 -8.35 5.70
CA ALA A 4 7.22 -7.00 6.02
C ALA A 4 7.27 -6.78 7.53
N ILE A 5 7.57 -5.54 7.94
CA ILE A 5 7.62 -5.13 9.35
C ILE A 5 6.47 -4.16 9.60
N ALA A 6 5.72 -4.39 10.67
CA ALA A 6 4.80 -3.40 11.21
C ALA A 6 5.56 -2.44 12.13
N GLU A 7 5.55 -1.15 11.80
CA GLU A 7 6.02 -0.10 12.69
C GLU A 7 4.82 0.65 13.26
N LEU A 8 4.64 0.58 14.58
CA LEU A 8 3.59 1.28 15.31
C LEU A 8 4.22 2.50 15.99
N ARG A 9 3.69 3.67 15.67
CA ARG A 9 4.17 4.96 16.19
C ARG A 9 3.00 5.79 16.67
N TRP A 10 3.29 6.67 17.62
CA TRP A 10 2.33 7.64 18.13
C TRP A 10 3.05 8.96 18.44
N ASN A 11 2.49 10.05 17.96
CA ASN A 11 2.86 11.42 18.30
C ASN A 11 1.60 12.26 18.62
N THR A 12 1.84 13.41 19.26
CA THR A 12 0.77 14.38 19.49
C THR A 12 0.27 14.97 18.18
N GLY A 13 -1.03 14.86 17.91
CA GLY A 13 -1.66 15.34 16.68
C GLY A 13 -1.71 14.32 15.54
N ASP A 14 -1.32 13.05 15.78
CA ASP A 14 -1.42 11.97 14.79
C ASP A 14 -2.88 11.58 14.47
N ASP A 15 -3.86 12.07 15.23
CA ASP A 15 -5.29 11.96 14.93
C ASP A 15 -5.73 12.91 13.80
N GLN A 16 -4.85 13.81 13.37
CA GLN A 16 -5.07 14.72 12.25
C GLN A 16 -4.30 14.22 11.02
N LEU A 17 -4.99 14.07 9.88
CA LEU A 17 -4.38 13.63 8.62
C LEU A 17 -3.19 14.51 8.19
N ASP A 18 -3.28 15.82 8.45
CA ASP A 18 -2.23 16.82 8.18
C ASP A 18 -1.49 17.25 9.46
N GLY A 19 -1.48 16.36 10.46
CA GLY A 19 -0.80 16.55 11.73
C GLY A 19 0.73 16.64 11.58
N PRO A 20 1.43 16.97 12.69
CA PRO A 20 2.87 17.18 12.67
C PRO A 20 3.64 15.88 12.40
N TRP A 21 4.10 15.70 11.16
CA TRP A 21 4.99 14.59 10.79
C TRP A 21 6.45 15.05 10.73
N ASN A 22 7.12 15.06 11.89
CA ASN A 22 8.51 15.52 12.02
C ASN A 22 9.50 14.87 11.01
N PRO A 23 9.40 13.58 10.66
CA PRO A 23 10.35 12.97 9.71
C PRO A 23 10.28 13.49 8.27
N ALA A 24 9.16 14.05 7.79
CA ALA A 24 9.12 14.68 6.45
C ALA A 24 9.75 16.08 6.44
N GLY A 25 10.12 16.60 7.61
CA GLY A 25 10.64 17.95 7.76
C GLY A 25 9.58 19.03 7.57
N ASP A 26 10.04 20.27 7.54
CA ASP A 26 9.19 21.42 7.33
C ASP A 26 8.67 21.46 5.89
N HIS A 27 7.44 21.95 5.68
CA HIS A 27 6.85 22.18 4.35
C HIS A 27 6.57 20.92 3.50
N TRP A 28 6.20 19.80 4.11
CA TRP A 28 5.75 18.61 3.37
C TRP A 28 4.33 18.78 2.78
N LEU A 29 3.45 19.56 3.41
CA LEU A 29 2.06 19.76 2.98
C LEU A 29 1.96 20.29 1.52
N PRO A 30 2.74 21.31 1.08
CA PRO A 30 2.73 21.74 -0.31
C PRO A 30 3.24 20.69 -1.32
N ALA A 31 3.95 19.64 -0.87
CA ALA A 31 4.40 18.56 -1.75
C ALA A 31 3.30 17.53 -2.04
N LYS A 32 2.18 17.56 -1.29
CA LYS A 32 1.01 16.72 -1.58
C LYS A 32 0.43 17.08 -2.95
N ARG A 33 0.29 16.08 -3.82
CA ARG A 33 -0.34 16.22 -5.14
C ARG A 33 -1.71 15.55 -5.16
N GLU A 34 -2.62 16.03 -4.33
CA GLU A 34 -3.97 15.47 -4.17
C GLU A 34 -4.84 15.59 -5.42
N HIS A 35 -4.47 16.45 -6.38
CA HIS A 35 -5.07 16.48 -7.71
C HIS A 35 -4.67 15.28 -8.59
N VAL A 36 -3.69 14.46 -8.15
CA VAL A 36 -3.22 13.25 -8.84
C VAL A 36 -3.55 12.00 -8.02
N ILE A 37 -3.12 11.94 -6.75
CA ILE A 37 -3.35 10.82 -5.83
C ILE A 37 -3.73 11.38 -4.46
N THR A 38 -4.79 10.86 -3.86
CA THR A 38 -5.34 11.36 -2.58
C THR A 38 -4.95 10.50 -1.38
N ALA A 39 -4.75 9.19 -1.55
CA ALA A 39 -4.47 8.28 -0.44
C ALA A 39 -3.81 6.97 -0.90
N MET A 40 -3.18 6.29 0.05
CA MET A 40 -2.87 4.86 -0.03
C MET A 40 -4.00 4.10 0.67
N THR A 41 -4.72 3.25 -0.05
CA THR A 41 -5.95 2.61 0.45
C THR A 41 -5.79 1.12 0.74
N ALA A 42 -4.72 0.50 0.23
CA ALA A 42 -4.36 -0.85 0.65
C ALA A 42 -2.86 -1.09 0.53
N ALA A 43 -2.37 -2.01 1.36
CA ALA A 43 -1.06 -2.62 1.21
C ALA A 43 -1.21 -4.12 1.03
N GLU A 44 -0.53 -4.66 0.03
CA GLU A 44 -0.56 -6.08 -0.28
C GLU A 44 0.72 -6.77 0.19
N LEU A 45 0.55 -7.75 1.05
CA LEU A 45 1.61 -8.58 1.61
C LEU A 45 1.55 -9.96 0.97
N GLN A 46 2.64 -10.37 0.32
CA GLN A 46 2.75 -11.69 -0.30
C GLN A 46 3.44 -12.67 0.64
N SER A 47 2.98 -13.93 0.67
CA SER A 47 3.57 -15.04 1.44
C SER A 47 3.21 -16.39 0.80
N ASP A 48 3.99 -17.42 1.13
CA ASP A 48 3.68 -18.80 0.73
C ASP A 48 2.52 -19.39 1.57
N ASP A 49 2.18 -18.77 2.71
CA ASP A 49 0.99 -19.07 3.51
C ASP A 49 0.27 -17.76 3.91
N PRO A 50 -0.55 -17.18 3.01
CA PRO A 50 -1.23 -15.90 3.24
C PRO A 50 -2.19 -15.95 4.42
N VAL A 51 -2.79 -17.12 4.69
CA VAL A 51 -3.73 -17.31 5.80
C VAL A 51 -2.99 -17.26 7.14
N ALA A 52 -1.87 -17.97 7.26
CA ALA A 52 -1.05 -17.91 8.48
C ALA A 52 -0.47 -16.51 8.71
N MET A 53 -0.01 -15.83 7.64
CA MET A 53 0.46 -14.45 7.74
C MET A 53 -0.65 -13.50 8.20
N ALA A 54 -1.85 -13.59 7.62
CA ALA A 54 -2.99 -12.78 8.02
C ALA A 54 -3.38 -13.01 9.50
N ALA A 55 -3.41 -14.27 9.94
CA ALA A 55 -3.69 -14.61 11.33
C ALA A 55 -2.67 -13.99 12.30
N ARG A 56 -1.38 -13.97 11.91
CA ARG A 56 -0.32 -13.35 12.72
C ARG A 56 -0.47 -11.83 12.82
N TRP A 57 -0.78 -11.18 11.70
CA TRP A 57 -1.02 -9.74 11.68
C TRP A 57 -2.28 -9.36 12.46
N SER A 58 -3.35 -10.15 12.34
CA SER A 58 -4.58 -10.01 13.11
C SER A 58 -4.36 -10.14 14.62
N GLU A 59 -3.56 -11.12 15.05
CA GLU A 59 -3.16 -11.28 16.46
C GLU A 59 -2.41 -10.06 16.99
N VAL A 60 -1.45 -9.53 16.23
CA VAL A 60 -0.62 -8.38 16.65
C VAL A 60 -1.40 -7.07 16.66
N LEU A 61 -2.26 -6.86 15.67
CA LEU A 61 -3.05 -5.63 15.52
C LEU A 61 -4.35 -5.66 16.32
N GLU A 62 -4.74 -6.82 16.85
CA GLU A 62 -6.04 -7.05 17.51
C GLU A 62 -7.25 -6.73 16.60
N ILE A 63 -7.09 -6.93 15.29
CA ILE A 63 -8.13 -6.69 14.28
C ILE A 63 -8.49 -8.04 13.65
N PRO A 64 -9.77 -8.45 13.56
CA PRO A 64 -10.16 -9.73 13.00
C PRO A 64 -9.82 -9.85 11.51
N VAL A 65 -9.47 -11.05 11.07
CA VAL A 65 -9.27 -11.36 9.65
C VAL A 65 -10.62 -11.38 8.92
N GLY A 66 -10.73 -10.60 7.85
CA GLY A 66 -11.81 -10.64 6.88
C GLY A 66 -11.36 -11.29 5.57
N SER A 67 -12.15 -11.07 4.52
CA SER A 67 -11.79 -11.44 3.16
C SER A 67 -12.26 -10.38 2.17
N ASP A 68 -11.50 -10.16 1.09
CA ASP A 68 -11.95 -9.32 -0.03
C ASP A 68 -12.89 -10.08 -0.98
N SER A 69 -13.30 -9.43 -2.08
CA SER A 69 -14.18 -10.01 -3.10
C SER A 69 -13.56 -11.18 -3.85
N ASP A 70 -12.22 -11.26 -3.88
CA ASP A 70 -11.47 -12.32 -4.58
C ASP A 70 -11.12 -13.48 -3.62
N GLY A 71 -11.50 -13.36 -2.34
CA GLY A 71 -11.29 -14.36 -1.31
C GLY A 71 -9.92 -14.28 -0.63
N HIS A 72 -9.13 -13.24 -0.87
CA HIS A 72 -7.88 -13.03 -0.15
C HIS A 72 -8.17 -12.66 1.31
N PRO A 73 -7.42 -13.20 2.29
CA PRO A 73 -7.50 -12.74 3.67
C PRO A 73 -7.18 -11.25 3.75
N THR A 74 -7.88 -10.53 4.62
CA THR A 74 -7.64 -9.09 4.84
C THR A 74 -7.66 -8.71 6.31
N VAL A 75 -6.98 -7.62 6.65
CA VAL A 75 -7.10 -6.91 7.92
C VAL A 75 -7.45 -5.46 7.61
N ALA A 76 -8.63 -5.01 8.06
CA ALA A 76 -9.13 -3.67 7.80
C ALA A 76 -8.64 -2.69 8.88
N LEU A 77 -7.75 -1.78 8.51
CA LEU A 77 -7.33 -0.64 9.33
C LEU A 77 -8.36 0.50 9.19
N ASP A 78 -8.14 1.61 9.91
CA ASP A 78 -9.07 2.74 9.90
C ASP A 78 -9.18 3.43 8.52
N ASP A 79 -8.09 3.49 7.77
CA ASP A 79 -7.98 4.21 6.49
C ASP A 79 -7.45 3.37 5.32
N ALA A 80 -7.03 2.14 5.59
CA ALA A 80 -6.46 1.24 4.59
C ALA A 80 -6.76 -0.23 4.88
N THR A 81 -6.56 -1.09 3.89
CA THR A 81 -6.67 -2.55 4.03
C THR A 81 -5.32 -3.22 3.86
N LEU A 82 -4.94 -4.11 4.78
CA LEU A 82 -3.89 -5.08 4.51
C LEU A 82 -4.50 -6.27 3.77
N ARG A 83 -3.99 -6.60 2.59
CA ARG A 83 -4.42 -7.75 1.77
C ARG A 83 -3.29 -8.77 1.70
N PHE A 84 -3.61 -10.02 1.98
CA PHE A 84 -2.62 -11.11 2.05
C PHE A 84 -2.78 -12.02 0.82
N VAL A 85 -1.73 -12.16 0.01
CA VAL A 85 -1.78 -12.90 -1.26
C VAL A 85 -0.67 -13.94 -1.35
N GLU A 86 -0.84 -14.92 -2.23
CA GLU A 86 0.21 -15.91 -2.51
C GLU A 86 1.42 -15.26 -3.22
N THR A 87 2.63 -15.69 -2.86
CA THR A 87 3.85 -15.28 -3.58
C THR A 87 3.82 -15.81 -5.02
N THR A 88 3.88 -14.91 -6.02
CA THR A 88 3.88 -15.30 -7.44
C THR A 88 5.10 -14.81 -8.24
N ASP A 89 5.89 -13.91 -7.66
CA ASP A 89 6.98 -13.21 -8.36
C ASP A 89 8.39 -13.74 -8.03
N GLY A 90 8.48 -14.80 -7.21
CA GLY A 90 9.75 -15.43 -6.81
C GLY A 90 10.60 -14.64 -5.82
N ARG A 91 10.14 -13.48 -5.31
CA ARG A 91 10.87 -12.70 -4.29
C ARG A 91 10.71 -13.23 -2.86
N GLY A 92 9.72 -14.09 -2.64
CA GLY A 92 9.34 -14.57 -1.31
C GLY A 92 8.45 -13.57 -0.57
N GLU A 93 8.37 -13.74 0.75
CA GLU A 93 7.45 -12.96 1.58
C GLU A 93 7.80 -11.46 1.65
N GLY A 94 6.80 -10.58 1.67
CA GLY A 94 7.00 -9.14 1.85
C GLY A 94 5.95 -8.24 1.21
N LEU A 95 6.26 -6.95 1.07
CA LEU A 95 5.38 -6.00 0.40
C LEU A 95 5.40 -6.23 -1.12
N GLY A 96 4.27 -6.65 -1.66
CA GLY A 96 4.09 -6.93 -3.09
C GLY A 96 3.49 -5.75 -3.85
N GLY A 97 2.55 -5.02 -3.24
CA GLY A 97 1.81 -3.97 -3.91
C GLY A 97 1.18 -2.95 -2.97
N LEU A 98 0.75 -1.85 -3.54
CA LEU A 98 0.02 -0.77 -2.89
C LEU A 98 -1.14 -0.37 -3.79
N ASP A 99 -2.29 -0.11 -3.20
CA ASP A 99 -3.43 0.47 -3.89
C ASP A 99 -3.47 1.97 -3.55
N VAL A 100 -3.51 2.82 -4.58
CA VAL A 100 -3.51 4.29 -4.43
C VAL A 100 -4.76 4.88 -5.07
N ALA A 101 -5.51 5.66 -4.28
CA ALA A 101 -6.69 6.36 -4.76
C ALA A 101 -6.27 7.46 -5.74
N THR A 102 -6.60 7.27 -7.01
CA THR A 102 -6.04 8.05 -8.12
C THR A 102 -7.10 8.93 -8.77
N VAL A 103 -6.86 10.25 -8.74
CA VAL A 103 -7.72 11.27 -9.37
C VAL A 103 -7.38 11.46 -10.84
N ASP A 104 -6.09 11.48 -11.18
CA ASP A 104 -5.60 11.68 -12.55
C ASP A 104 -4.68 10.54 -12.98
N ARG A 105 -5.30 9.43 -13.40
CA ARG A 105 -4.59 8.25 -13.91
C ARG A 105 -3.72 8.57 -15.13
N GLY A 106 -4.19 9.43 -16.02
CA GLY A 106 -3.46 9.81 -17.23
C GLY A 106 -2.15 10.52 -16.92
N HIS A 107 -2.15 11.42 -15.94
CA HIS A 107 -0.94 12.06 -15.43
C HIS A 107 0.05 11.03 -14.88
N VAL A 108 -0.40 10.11 -14.02
CA VAL A 108 0.46 9.06 -13.44
C VAL A 108 1.10 8.21 -14.53
N VAL A 109 0.31 7.72 -15.49
CA VAL A 109 0.79 6.86 -16.58
C VAL A 109 1.78 7.61 -17.48
N THR A 110 1.49 8.86 -17.82
CA THR A 110 2.39 9.70 -18.64
C THR A 110 3.73 9.90 -17.94
N THR A 111 3.69 10.23 -16.65
CA THR A 111 4.91 10.40 -15.84
C THR A 111 5.67 9.09 -15.68
N ALA A 112 4.98 7.98 -15.43
CA ALA A 112 5.60 6.65 -15.31
C ALA A 112 6.35 6.26 -16.59
N ARG A 113 5.72 6.41 -17.76
CA ARG A 113 6.34 6.14 -19.07
C ARG A 113 7.52 7.06 -19.35
N HIS A 114 7.41 8.35 -18.99
CA HIS A 114 8.53 9.29 -19.11
C HIS A 114 9.75 8.86 -18.27
N HIS A 115 9.51 8.21 -17.13
CA HIS A 115 10.55 7.63 -16.28
C HIS A 115 10.90 6.17 -16.63
N GLU A 116 10.45 5.67 -17.79
CA GLU A 116 10.73 4.32 -18.27
C GLU A 116 10.26 3.22 -17.29
N LEU A 117 9.23 3.52 -16.50
CA LEU A 117 8.59 2.54 -15.63
C LEU A 117 7.64 1.65 -16.45
N GLU A 118 7.55 0.39 -16.06
CA GLU A 118 6.58 -0.54 -16.64
C GLU A 118 5.16 -0.19 -16.16
N VAL A 119 4.23 -0.18 -17.13
CA VAL A 119 2.81 0.10 -16.92
C VAL A 119 2.01 -1.05 -17.54
N SER A 120 0.99 -1.55 -16.85
CA SER A 120 0.12 -2.60 -17.37
C SER A 120 -0.62 -2.15 -18.64
N GLU A 121 -1.07 -3.11 -19.45
CA GLU A 121 -1.76 -2.84 -20.72
C GLU A 121 -3.05 -2.03 -20.54
N ASP A 122 -3.78 -2.28 -19.45
CA ASP A 122 -5.01 -1.56 -19.07
C ASP A 122 -4.73 -0.24 -18.31
N GLU A 123 -3.45 0.12 -18.16
CA GLU A 123 -2.96 1.32 -17.49
C GLU A 123 -3.40 1.44 -16.02
N SER A 124 -3.77 0.32 -15.38
CA SER A 124 -4.22 0.28 -13.98
C SER A 124 -3.10 0.03 -12.98
N VAL A 125 -1.92 -0.44 -13.42
CA VAL A 125 -0.78 -0.77 -12.55
C VAL A 125 0.51 -0.14 -13.07
N VAL A 126 1.28 0.48 -12.17
CA VAL A 126 2.66 0.92 -12.42
C VAL A 126 3.62 0.11 -11.56
N MET A 127 4.68 -0.40 -12.17
CA MET A 127 5.77 -1.06 -11.44
C MET A 127 6.83 -0.05 -11.01
N LEU A 128 7.10 0.00 -9.72
CA LEU A 128 8.16 0.86 -9.17
C LEU A 128 8.95 0.08 -8.11
N CYS A 129 10.26 -0.10 -8.35
CA CYS A 129 11.17 -0.79 -7.43
C CYS A 129 10.68 -2.19 -6.99
N GLY A 130 10.01 -2.92 -7.89
CA GLY A 130 9.44 -4.25 -7.61
C GLY A 130 8.11 -4.23 -6.85
N VAL A 131 7.51 -3.07 -6.61
CA VAL A 131 6.17 -2.92 -6.01
C VAL A 131 5.17 -2.55 -7.09
N ARG A 132 4.00 -3.19 -7.07
CA ARG A 132 2.87 -2.88 -7.94
C ARG A 132 2.04 -1.76 -7.31
N PHE A 133 2.03 -0.59 -7.94
CA PHE A 133 1.13 0.51 -7.57
C PHE A 133 -0.14 0.42 -8.40
N ARG A 134 -1.25 -0.01 -7.79
CA ARG A 134 -2.56 -0.10 -8.44
C ARG A 134 -3.28 1.23 -8.32
N LEU A 135 -3.71 1.76 -9.47
CA LEU A 135 -4.35 3.06 -9.61
C LEU A 135 -5.86 2.90 -9.51
N VAL A 136 -6.38 2.91 -8.28
CA VAL A 136 -7.80 2.68 -7.97
C VAL A 136 -8.63 3.94 -8.16
#